data_AF-A0A2P4YTZ2-F1
#
_entry.id   AF-A0A2P4YTZ2-F1
#
_cell.length_a   1.000
_cell.length_b   1.000
_cell.length_c   1.000
_cell.angle_alpha   90.00
_cell.angle_beta   90.00
_cell.angle_gamma   90.00
#
_symmetry.space_group_name_H-M   'P 1'
#
loop_
_entity.id
_entity.type
_entity.pdbx_description
1 polymer ?
#
loop_
_entity_poly.entity_id
_entity_poly.type
_entity_poly.pdbx_seq_one_letter_code
_entity_poly.pdbx_strand_id
1 'polypeptide(L)'
;MGKSSSLAEQEFVKLQAQLHQSAQDTWTYLEKLKHSLSEYDHKYHLHHSRSASSFFVDGLDHAKDAVKELKHTADHIRKDAGATEANAARRSMEQAFNALADLHKVANAYDSEHPTPYKHSDKKPTISEKVEWLVSTTQTLDESAC
;
A
#
# COMPACT_ATOMS: atom_id res chain seq x y z
N MET A 1 34.89 10.89 -23.11
CA MET A 1 34.24 10.32 -21.90
C MET A 1 33.31 11.39 -21.35
N GLY A 2 32.02 11.09 -21.08
CA GLY A 2 31.11 12.13 -20.53
C GLY A 2 29.59 11.96 -20.76
N LYS A 3 29.09 10.79 -21.19
CA LYS A 3 27.64 10.58 -21.44
C LYS A 3 26.91 9.74 -20.38
N SER A 4 27.62 9.10 -19.46
CA SER A 4 27.04 8.19 -18.47
C SER A 4 26.49 8.89 -17.22
N SER A 5 27.06 10.02 -16.81
CA SER A 5 26.65 10.72 -15.59
C SER A 5 25.27 11.37 -15.73
N SER A 6 24.97 11.99 -16.89
CA SER A 6 23.69 12.66 -17.11
C SER A 6 22.50 11.69 -17.25
N LEU A 7 22.75 10.49 -17.77
CA LEU A 7 21.70 9.47 -17.89
C LEU A 7 21.38 8.86 -16.53
N ALA A 8 22.39 8.47 -15.75
CA ALA A 8 22.19 7.95 -14.40
C ALA A 8 21.47 8.96 -13.51
N GLU A 9 21.87 10.23 -13.56
CA GLU A 9 21.24 11.31 -12.80
C GLU A 9 19.75 11.48 -13.18
N GLN A 10 19.40 11.42 -14.47
CA GLN A 10 17.99 11.45 -14.91
C GLN A 10 17.19 10.25 -14.39
N GLU A 11 17.77 9.05 -14.41
CA GLU A 11 17.09 7.85 -13.91
C GLU A 11 16.86 7.91 -12.40
N PHE A 12 17.79 8.48 -11.62
CA PHE A 12 17.59 8.71 -10.19
C PHE A 12 16.55 9.78 -9.87
N VAL A 13 16.47 10.85 -10.68
CA VAL A 13 15.39 11.85 -10.56
C VAL A 13 14.03 11.22 -10.83
N LYS A 14 13.91 10.38 -11.86
CA LYS A 14 12.67 9.63 -12.14
C LYS A 14 12.32 8.69 -11.00
N LEU A 15 13.30 7.92 -10.51
CA LEU A 15 13.12 7.01 -9.40
C LEU A 15 12.62 7.76 -8.16
N GLN A 16 13.24 8.88 -7.80
CA GLN A 16 12.80 9.73 -6.69
C GLN A 16 11.33 10.16 -6.86
N ALA A 17 10.97 10.68 -8.03
CA ALA A 17 9.61 11.11 -8.31
C ALA A 17 8.60 9.95 -8.20
N GLN A 18 8.93 8.77 -8.73
CA GLN A 18 8.08 7.58 -8.65
C GLN A 18 7.89 7.12 -7.20
N LEU A 19 8.96 7.07 -6.39
CA LEU A 19 8.86 6.67 -5.00
C LEU A 19 8.01 7.65 -4.17
N HIS A 20 8.15 8.96 -4.41
CA HIS A 20 7.29 9.96 -3.79
C HIS A 20 5.82 9.79 -4.16
N GLN A 21 5.54 9.59 -5.44
CA GLN A 21 4.17 9.38 -5.92
C GLN A 21 3.58 8.11 -5.31
N SER A 22 4.29 6.98 -5.38
CA SER A 22 3.85 5.71 -4.79
C SER A 22 3.64 5.80 -3.29
N ALA A 23 4.52 6.48 -2.55
CA ALA A 23 4.35 6.68 -1.12
C ALA A 23 3.10 7.54 -0.83
N GLN A 24 2.88 8.61 -1.59
CA GLN A 24 1.73 9.49 -1.41
C GLN A 24 0.40 8.80 -1.73
N ASP A 25 0.35 8.03 -2.82
CA ASP A 25 -0.84 7.28 -3.24
C ASP A 25 -1.17 6.19 -2.23
N THR A 26 -0.15 5.44 -1.79
CA THR A 26 -0.32 4.39 -0.78
C THR A 26 -0.76 4.97 0.56
N TRP A 27 -0.17 6.08 1.01
CA TRP A 27 -0.60 6.77 2.22
C TRP A 27 -2.07 7.19 2.15
N THR A 28 -2.46 7.80 1.03
CA THR A 28 -3.85 8.22 0.79
C THR A 28 -4.81 7.04 0.81
N TYR A 29 -4.41 5.90 0.24
CA TYR A 29 -5.18 4.66 0.30
C TYR A 29 -5.36 4.17 1.75
N LEU A 30 -4.28 4.13 2.55
CA LEU A 30 -4.33 3.66 3.93
C LEU A 30 -5.21 4.56 4.82
N GLU A 31 -5.21 5.88 4.59
CA GLU A 31 -6.13 6.80 5.27
C GLU A 31 -7.60 6.56 4.88
N LYS A 32 -7.88 6.37 3.59
CA LYS A 32 -9.23 6.03 3.12
C LYS A 32 -9.72 4.70 3.70
N LEU A 33 -8.86 3.68 3.71
CA LEU A 33 -9.19 2.38 4.28
C LEU A 33 -9.51 2.49 5.77
N LYS A 34 -8.66 3.17 6.55
CA LYS A 34 -8.89 3.42 7.97
C LYS A 34 -10.25 4.10 8.21
N HIS A 35 -10.58 5.11 7.40
CA HIS A 35 -11.86 5.80 7.48
C HIS A 35 -13.04 4.86 7.18
N SER A 36 -12.97 4.09 6.09
CA SER A 36 -14.02 3.13 5.73
C SER A 36 -14.25 2.03 6.78
N LEU A 37 -13.19 1.57 7.45
CA LEU A 37 -13.31 0.61 8.56
C LEU A 37 -14.03 1.24 9.76
N SER A 38 -13.73 2.50 10.06
CA SER A 38 -14.41 3.23 11.14
C SER A 38 -15.90 3.45 10.83
N GLU A 39 -16.24 3.80 9.59
CA GLU A 39 -17.63 3.92 9.13
C GLU A 39 -18.37 2.57 9.19
N TYR A 40 -17.70 1.48 8.80
CA TYR A 40 -18.25 0.13 8.90
C TYR A 40 -18.57 -0.23 10.36
N ASP A 41 -17.63 -0.02 11.27
CA ASP A 41 -17.81 -0.30 12.70
C ASP A 41 -18.98 0.50 13.29
N HIS A 42 -19.08 1.79 12.92
CA HIS A 42 -20.18 2.64 13.35
C HIS A 42 -21.53 2.14 12.85
N LYS A 43 -21.61 1.76 11.57
CA LYS A 43 -22.84 1.30 10.92
C LYS A 43 -23.39 0.00 11.52
N TYR A 44 -22.51 -0.90 11.95
CA TYR A 44 -22.90 -2.20 12.48
C TYR A 44 -22.83 -2.28 14.01
N HIS A 45 -22.64 -1.14 14.69
CA HIS A 45 -22.55 -1.02 16.16
C HIS A 45 -21.57 -2.03 16.77
N LEU A 46 -20.43 -2.25 16.10
CA LEU A 46 -19.44 -3.22 16.55
C LEU A 46 -18.69 -2.65 17.77
N HIS A 47 -18.61 -3.44 18.84
CA HIS A 47 -17.82 -3.09 20.03
C HIS A 47 -16.32 -3.21 19.72
N HIS A 48 -15.51 -2.38 20.39
CA HIS A 48 -14.07 -2.17 20.11
C HIS A 48 -13.23 -3.45 19.94
N SER A 49 -13.54 -4.55 20.63
CA SER A 49 -12.75 -5.79 20.54
C SER A 49 -13.15 -6.73 19.40
N ARG A 50 -14.26 -6.43 18.70
CA ARG A 50 -14.77 -7.19 17.55
C ARG A 50 -14.96 -6.28 16.32
N SER A 51 -14.38 -5.09 16.36
CA SER A 51 -14.53 -4.09 15.32
C SER A 51 -13.50 -4.34 14.22
N ALA A 52 -13.87 -4.10 12.97
CA ALA A 52 -12.96 -4.20 11.84
C ALA A 52 -11.76 -3.26 12.04
N SER A 53 -11.96 -2.05 12.57
CA SER A 53 -10.86 -1.12 12.85
C SER A 53 -9.85 -1.71 13.84
N SER A 54 -10.31 -2.39 14.88
CA SER A 54 -9.42 -3.02 15.88
C SER A 54 -8.63 -4.20 15.29
N PHE A 55 -9.21 -4.93 14.34
CA PHE A 55 -8.57 -6.07 13.71
C PHE A 55 -7.48 -5.65 12.72
N PHE A 56 -7.63 -4.47 12.11
CA PHE A 56 -6.71 -3.96 11.10
C PHE A 56 -5.67 -2.96 11.63
N VAL A 57 -5.77 -2.51 12.89
CA VAL A 57 -4.96 -1.39 13.40
C VAL A 57 -3.47 -1.66 13.27
N ASP A 58 -2.99 -2.83 13.69
CA ASP A 58 -1.56 -3.16 13.65
C ASP A 58 -1.06 -3.28 12.21
N GLY A 59 -1.86 -3.87 11.31
CA GLY A 59 -1.53 -3.97 9.89
C GLY A 59 -1.49 -2.60 9.20
N LEU A 60 -2.43 -1.71 9.53
CA LEU A 60 -2.47 -0.35 9.00
C LEU A 60 -1.27 0.48 9.48
N ASP A 61 -0.92 0.38 10.75
CA ASP A 61 0.21 1.11 11.32
C ASP A 61 1.53 0.61 10.72
N HIS A 62 1.71 -0.72 10.61
CA HIS A 62 2.87 -1.30 9.93
C HIS A 62 2.99 -0.85 8.47
N ALA A 63 1.89 -0.86 7.70
CA ALA A 63 1.89 -0.38 6.31
C ALA A 63 2.21 1.11 6.22
N LYS A 64 1.68 1.94 7.14
CA LYS A 64 1.98 3.37 7.18
C LYS A 64 3.45 3.65 7.49
N ASP A 65 4.04 2.90 8.40
CA ASP A 65 5.45 3.07 8.74
C ASP A 65 6.37 2.65 7.59
N ALA A 66 6.05 1.55 6.89
CA ALA A 66 6.78 1.17 5.67
C ALA A 66 6.67 2.23 4.55
N VAL A 67 5.50 2.86 4.39
CA VAL A 67 5.30 3.96 3.43
C VAL A 67 6.06 5.23 3.83
N LYS A 68 6.16 5.54 5.13
CA LYS A 68 7.02 6.64 5.61
C LYS A 68 8.48 6.38 5.28
N GLU A 69 8.95 5.14 5.46
CA GLU A 69 10.33 4.75 5.13
C GLU A 69 10.60 4.83 3.62
N LEU A 70 9.63 4.42 2.79
CA LEU A 70 9.69 4.59 1.34
C LEU A 70 9.85 6.08 0.94
N LYS A 71 9.04 6.96 1.54
CA LYS A 71 9.13 8.40 1.32
C LYS A 71 10.48 8.96 1.80
N HIS A 72 10.93 8.55 2.98
CA HIS A 72 12.20 8.97 3.54
C HIS A 72 13.38 8.56 2.64
N THR A 73 13.33 7.35 2.09
CA THR A 73 14.32 6.85 1.13
C THR A 73 14.32 7.69 -0.14
N ALA A 74 13.15 8.04 -0.66
CA ALA A 74 13.03 8.94 -1.81
C ALA A 74 13.63 10.33 -1.55
N ASP A 75 13.39 10.90 -0.37
CA ASP A 75 13.98 12.19 0.05
C ASP A 75 15.52 12.14 0.11
N HIS A 76 16.10 10.96 0.36
CA HIS A 76 17.54 10.74 0.49
C HIS A 76 18.25 10.34 -0.82
N ILE A 77 17.53 10.21 -1.94
CA ILE A 77 18.17 10.03 -3.24
C ILE A 77 18.89 11.33 -3.62
N ARG A 78 20.22 11.28 -3.61
CA ARG A 78 21.09 12.42 -3.94
C ARG A 78 21.40 12.48 -5.44
N LYS A 79 21.91 13.64 -5.86
CA LYS A 79 22.30 13.92 -7.26
C LYS A 79 23.44 13.01 -7.77
N ASP A 80 24.25 12.49 -6.86
CA ASP A 80 25.34 11.53 -7.09
C ASP A 80 24.97 10.10 -6.62
N ALA A 81 23.68 9.79 -6.53
CA ALA A 81 23.17 8.49 -6.13
C ALA A 81 23.77 7.36 -6.98
N GLY A 82 24.00 6.23 -6.32
CA GLY A 82 24.59 5.05 -6.95
C GLY A 82 23.88 3.77 -6.53
N ALA A 83 24.63 2.67 -6.54
CA ALA A 83 24.08 1.36 -6.21
C ALA A 83 23.50 1.29 -4.78
N THR A 84 24.06 2.05 -3.84
CA THR A 84 23.58 2.08 -2.45
C THR A 84 22.17 2.65 -2.34
N GLU A 85 21.94 3.83 -2.91
CA GLU A 85 20.63 4.49 -2.93
C GLU A 85 19.61 3.66 -3.72
N ALA A 86 20.01 3.08 -4.85
CA ALA A 86 19.15 2.17 -5.62
C ALA A 86 18.76 0.91 -4.82
N ASN A 87 19.68 0.35 -4.04
CA ASN A 87 19.40 -0.80 -3.19
C ASN A 87 18.52 -0.44 -1.99
N ALA A 88 18.71 0.74 -1.40
CA ALA A 88 17.85 1.25 -0.34
C ALA A 88 16.42 1.48 -0.85
N ALA A 89 16.27 2.14 -2.01
CA ALA A 89 14.99 2.32 -2.69
C ALA A 89 14.28 0.99 -2.90
N ARG A 90 14.96 -0.01 -3.48
CA ARG A 90 14.40 -1.35 -3.70
C ARG A 90 13.91 -1.99 -2.40
N ARG A 91 14.74 -1.96 -1.35
CA ARG A 91 14.36 -2.53 -0.04
C ARG A 91 13.14 -1.85 0.56
N SER A 92 13.10 -0.52 0.50
CA SER A 92 11.95 0.24 1.03
C SER A 92 10.66 -0.04 0.25
N MET A 93 10.75 -0.21 -1.07
CA MET A 93 9.62 -0.65 -1.90
C MET A 93 9.16 -2.06 -1.53
N GLU A 94 10.09 -3.00 -1.38
CA GLU A 94 9.78 -4.38 -0.96
C GLU A 94 9.12 -4.40 0.42
N GLN A 95 9.59 -3.58 1.37
CA GLN A 95 8.97 -3.46 2.70
C GLN A 95 7.54 -2.92 2.61
N ALA A 96 7.31 -1.84 1.84
CA ALA A 96 5.97 -1.30 1.65
C ALA A 96 5.03 -2.33 0.99
N PHE A 97 5.51 -3.04 -0.04
CA PHE A 97 4.75 -4.09 -0.72
C PHE A 97 4.39 -5.24 0.23
N ASN A 98 5.36 -5.74 1.00
CA ASN A 98 5.13 -6.82 1.95
C ASN A 98 4.15 -6.42 3.05
N ALA A 99 4.23 -5.18 3.56
CA ALA A 99 3.29 -4.68 4.56
C ALA A 99 1.86 -4.58 3.99
N LEU A 100 1.68 -4.16 2.74
CA LEU A 100 0.38 -4.18 2.06
C LEU A 100 -0.13 -5.62 1.84
N ALA A 101 0.76 -6.55 1.48
CA ALA A 101 0.40 -7.95 1.33
C ALA A 101 -0.05 -8.58 2.67
N ASP A 102 0.61 -8.22 3.77
CA ASP A 102 0.21 -8.63 5.11
C ASP A 102 -1.13 -8.01 5.52
N LEU A 103 -1.37 -6.73 5.20
CA LEU A 103 -2.67 -6.10 5.39
C LEU A 103 -3.79 -6.82 4.63
N HIS A 104 -3.50 -7.31 3.41
CA HIS A 104 -4.44 -8.14 2.65
C HIS A 104 -4.72 -9.49 3.34
N LYS A 105 -3.70 -10.12 3.94
CA LYS A 105 -3.90 -11.34 4.76
C LYS A 105 -4.79 -11.06 5.97
N VAL A 106 -4.61 -9.92 6.64
CA VAL A 106 -5.48 -9.48 7.75
C VAL A 106 -6.93 -9.35 7.28
N ALA A 107 -7.15 -8.80 6.08
CA ALA A 107 -8.50 -8.73 5.50
C ALA A 107 -9.12 -10.10 5.27
N ASN A 108 -8.36 -11.06 4.73
CA ASN A 108 -8.83 -12.42 4.51
C ASN A 108 -9.14 -13.16 5.83
N ALA A 109 -8.33 -12.93 6.87
CA ALA A 109 -8.58 -13.48 8.19
C ALA A 109 -9.87 -12.90 8.79
N TYR A 110 -10.08 -11.58 8.69
CA TYR A 110 -11.30 -10.93 9.15
C TYR A 110 -12.56 -11.50 8.45
N ASP A 111 -12.53 -11.63 7.12
CA ASP A 111 -13.63 -12.19 6.33
C ASP A 111 -13.89 -13.67 6.70
N SER A 112 -12.86 -14.42 7.07
CA SER A 112 -12.98 -15.83 7.50
C SER A 112 -13.57 -15.98 8.90
N GLU A 113 -13.24 -15.07 9.83
CA GLU A 113 -13.76 -15.05 11.20
C GLU A 113 -15.17 -14.44 11.29
N HIS A 114 -15.54 -13.61 10.31
CA HIS A 114 -16.86 -12.99 10.20
C HIS A 114 -17.55 -13.41 8.91
N PRO A 115 -17.80 -14.73 8.70
CA PRO A 115 -18.46 -15.20 7.49
C PRO A 115 -19.86 -14.59 7.44
N THR A 116 -20.08 -13.71 6.45
CA THR A 116 -21.40 -13.10 6.26
C THR A 116 -22.44 -14.22 6.08
N PRO A 117 -23.60 -14.15 6.77
CA PRO A 117 -24.61 -15.20 6.71
C PRO A 117 -25.44 -15.04 5.43
N TYR A 118 -24.82 -15.03 4.24
CA TYR A 118 -25.55 -14.92 2.97
C TYR A 118 -24.89 -15.77 1.88
N LYS A 119 -25.02 -17.09 2.02
CA LYS A 119 -25.11 -17.99 0.86
C LYS A 119 -26.52 -17.87 0.29
N HIS A 120 -26.87 -16.81 -0.44
CA HIS A 120 -27.91 -16.84 -1.46
C HIS A 120 -27.92 -15.47 -2.18
N SER A 121 -27.59 -15.53 -3.48
CA SER A 121 -28.05 -14.63 -4.56
C SER A 121 -28.41 -13.20 -4.14
N ASP A 122 -27.43 -12.28 -4.16
CA ASP A 122 -27.52 -10.83 -4.39
C ASP A 122 -26.29 -10.16 -3.74
N LYS A 123 -25.12 -10.27 -4.41
CA LYS A 123 -23.81 -9.96 -3.80
C LYS A 123 -23.59 -8.45 -3.63
N LYS A 124 -23.36 -8.01 -2.38
CA LYS A 124 -22.48 -6.87 -2.09
C LYS A 124 -21.03 -7.39 -2.03
N PRO A 125 -20.06 -6.71 -2.67
CA PRO A 125 -18.68 -7.18 -2.67
C PRO A 125 -18.09 -7.20 -1.26
N THR A 126 -17.37 -8.28 -0.94
CA THR A 126 -16.64 -8.47 0.33
C THR A 126 -15.51 -7.45 0.47
N ILE A 127 -14.93 -7.33 1.66
CA ILE A 127 -13.80 -6.43 1.87
C ILE A 127 -12.59 -6.93 1.08
N SER A 128 -12.34 -8.24 1.08
CA SER A 128 -11.31 -8.87 0.23
C SER A 128 -11.53 -8.58 -1.27
N GLU A 129 -12.74 -8.75 -1.79
CA GLU A 129 -13.06 -8.47 -3.21
C GLU A 129 -12.83 -6.98 -3.56
N LYS A 130 -13.09 -6.06 -2.63
CA LYS A 130 -12.81 -4.63 -2.82
C LYS A 130 -11.32 -4.31 -2.81
N VAL A 131 -10.56 -4.94 -1.92
CA VAL A 131 -9.11 -4.76 -1.83
C VAL A 131 -8.43 -5.37 -3.05
N GLU A 132 -8.82 -6.57 -3.46
CA GLU A 132 -8.32 -7.26 -4.65
C GLU A 132 -8.58 -6.43 -5.91
N TRP A 133 -9.80 -5.91 -6.11
CA TRP A 133 -10.10 -5.03 -7.25
C TRP A 133 -9.18 -3.81 -7.29
N LEU A 134 -8.91 -3.19 -6.14
CA LEU A 134 -8.03 -2.02 -6.04
C LEU A 134 -6.56 -2.36 -6.30
N VAL A 135 -6.08 -3.49 -5.78
CA VAL A 135 -4.73 -4.03 -6.02
C VAL A 135 -4.55 -4.34 -7.51
N SER A 136 -5.54 -4.94 -8.16
CA SER A 136 -5.50 -5.19 -9.60
C SER A 136 -5.50 -3.89 -10.42
N THR A 137 -6.31 -2.88 -10.05
CA THR A 137 -6.29 -1.58 -10.76
C THR A 137 -4.99 -0.79 -10.61
N THR A 138 -4.25 -1.00 -9.52
CA THR A 138 -2.95 -0.36 -9.30
C THR A 138 -1.81 -1.11 -10.01
N GLN A 139 -1.94 -2.43 -10.21
CA GLN A 139 -1.04 -3.20 -11.09
C GLN A 139 -1.24 -2.88 -12.58
N THR A 140 -2.47 -2.57 -13.03
CA THR A 140 -2.74 -2.26 -14.45
C THR A 140 -2.17 -0.92 -14.95
N LEU A 141 -1.58 -0.11 -14.07
CA LEU A 141 -0.83 1.09 -14.49
C LEU A 141 0.61 0.78 -14.91
N ASP A 142 1.08 -0.47 -14.74
CA ASP A 142 2.39 -0.94 -15.23
C ASP A 142 2.33 -1.43 -16.70
N GLU A 143 1.14 -1.79 -17.22
CA GLU A 143 0.98 -2.42 -18.55
C GLU A 143 0.58 -1.47 -19.70
N SER A 144 0.56 -0.15 -19.46
CA SER A 144 0.32 0.85 -20.53
C SER A 144 1.56 1.66 -20.91
N ALA A 145 2.75 1.25 -20.43
CA ALA A 145 4.04 1.85 -20.77
C ALA A 145 4.96 0.82 -21.45
N CYS A 146 4.52 0.28 -22.59
CA CYS A 146 5.39 -0.31 -23.61
C CYS A 146 5.03 0.26 -24.98
#